data_AF-A0A1F3IP51-F1
#
_entry.id   AF-A0A1F3IP51-F1
#
_cell.length_a   1.000
_cell.length_b   1.000
_cell.length_c   1.000
_cell.angle_alpha   90.00
_cell.angle_beta   90.00
_cell.angle_gamma   90.00
#
_symmetry.space_group_name_H-M   'P 1'
#
loop_
_entity.id
_entity.type
_entity.pdbx_description
1 polymer ?
#
loop_
_entity_poly.entity_id
_entity_poly.type
_entity_poly.pdbx_seq_one_letter_code
_entity_poly.pdbx_strand_id
1 'polypeptide(L)' 'MNKIVKTQKEIATEYGVCRSTFRKWLKPIEKKLKLTRRPLLMWQVEMIYAFLDKPESDVCGESISIILE' A
#
# COMPACT_ATOMS: atom_id res chain seq x y z
N MET A 1 -17.06 13.24 -5.26
CA MET A 1 -17.35 12.02 -4.45
C MET A 1 -16.02 11.45 -3.96
N ASN A 2 -15.74 11.49 -2.66
CA ASN A 2 -14.53 10.88 -2.10
C ASN A 2 -14.74 9.36 -2.06
N LYS A 3 -14.52 8.71 -3.21
CA LYS A 3 -14.56 7.25 -3.31
C LYS A 3 -13.46 6.70 -2.41
N ILE A 4 -13.86 5.85 -1.48
CA ILE A 4 -12.93 5.03 -0.69
C ILE A 4 -12.32 4.03 -1.65
N VAL A 5 -11.00 3.94 -1.69
CA VAL A 5 -10.30 3.16 -2.72
C VAL A 5 -9.70 1.89 -2.14
N LYS A 6 -8.72 2.04 -1.25
CA LYS A 6 -7.93 0.92 -0.74
C LYS A 6 -7.48 1.15 0.70
N THR A 7 -7.18 0.08 1.39
CA THR A 7 -6.54 0.08 2.70
C THR A 7 -5.02 0.04 2.55
N GLN A 8 -4.30 0.49 3.59
CA GLN A 8 -2.84 0.34 3.63
C GLN A 8 -2.38 -1.13 3.51
N LYS A 9 -3.23 -2.09 3.90
CA LYS A 9 -2.89 -3.52 3.81
C LYS A 9 -2.91 -3.97 2.35
N GLU A 10 -3.95 -3.62 1.60
CA GLU A 10 -4.07 -3.95 0.18
C GLU A 10 -2.93 -3.33 -0.62
N ILE A 11 -2.65 -2.04 -0.39
CA ILE A 11 -1.52 -1.39 -1.07
C ILE A 11 -0.20 -2.06 -0.67
N ALA A 12 0.03 -2.37 0.61
CA ALA A 12 1.23 -3.08 1.03
C ALA A 12 1.38 -4.45 0.34
N THR A 13 0.27 -5.17 0.14
CA THR A 13 0.26 -6.43 -0.62
C THR A 13 0.66 -6.22 -2.09
N GLU A 14 0.24 -5.13 -2.73
CA GLU A 14 0.63 -4.80 -4.11
C GLU A 14 2.14 -4.59 -4.26
N TYR A 15 2.80 -4.06 -3.22
CA TYR A 15 4.25 -3.91 -3.18
C TYR A 15 4.98 -5.15 -2.60
N GLY A 16 4.27 -6.24 -2.28
CA GLY A 16 4.87 -7.44 -1.71
C GLY A 16 5.46 -7.25 -0.30
N VAL A 17 5.05 -6.22 0.44
CA VAL A 17 5.58 -5.91 1.78
C VAL A 17 4.53 -6.03 2.88
N CYS A 18 5.00 -6.27 4.11
CA CYS A 18 4.11 -6.24 5.25
C CYS A 18 3.69 -4.80 5.60
N ARG A 19 2.50 -4.65 6.20
CA ARG A 19 1.92 -3.34 6.55
C ARG A 19 2.83 -2.47 7.45
N SER A 20 3.63 -3.08 8.31
CA SER A 20 4.57 -2.36 9.19
C SER A 20 5.72 -1.75 8.38
N THR A 21 6.28 -2.50 7.42
CA THR A 21 7.28 -1.99 6.47
C THR A 21 6.70 -0.87 5.61
N PHE A 22 5.51 -1.08 5.05
CA PHE A 22 4.81 -0.06 4.26
C PHE A 22 4.61 1.25 5.05
N ARG A 23 4.24 1.19 6.34
CA ARG A 23 4.15 2.38 7.19
C ARG A 23 5.49 3.10 7.38
N LYS A 24 6.60 2.36 7.46
CA LYS A 24 7.94 2.96 7.55
C LYS A 24 8.27 3.71 6.25
N TRP A 25 7.91 3.15 5.10
CA TRP A 25 8.10 3.80 3.80
C TRP A 25 7.28 5.08 3.65
N LEU A 26 6.07 5.12 4.22
CA LEU A 26 5.22 6.32 4.19
C LEU A 26 5.65 7.42 5.17
N LYS A 27 6.60 7.18 6.10
CA LYS A 27 7.03 8.20 7.09
C LYS A 27 7.41 9.56 6.48
N PRO A 28 8.15 9.65 5.36
CA PRO A 28 8.51 10.92 4.76
C PRO A 28 7.29 11.75 4.30
N ILE A 29 6.20 11.07 3.93
CA ILE A 29 4.97 11.70 3.42
C ILE A 29 3.79 11.62 4.40
N GLU A 30 3.98 11.05 5.59
CA GLU A 30 2.94 10.82 6.60
C GLU A 30 2.22 12.11 7.01
N LYS A 31 2.97 13.20 7.20
CA LYS A 31 2.42 14.53 7.53
C LYS A 31 1.51 15.09 6.43
N LYS A 32 1.83 14.81 5.16
CA LYS A 32 1.03 15.26 3.99
C LYS A 32 -0.21 14.39 3.80
N LEU A 33 -0.08 13.09 4.02
CA LEU A 33 -1.17 12.12 3.91
C LEU A 33 -2.25 12.29 4.97
N LYS A 34 -1.95 12.94 6.12
CA LYS A 34 -2.87 13.09 7.26
C LYS A 34 -3.58 11.78 7.57
N LEU A 35 -2.81 10.71 7.81
CA LEU A 35 -3.31 9.34 8.00
C LEU A 35 -4.10 9.18 9.33
N THR A 36 -5.26 9.83 9.43
CA THR A 36 -6.24 9.64 10.49
C THR A 36 -7.03 8.36 10.15
N ARG A 37 -6.62 7.23 10.74
CA ARG A 37 -7.11 5.85 10.55
C ARG A 37 -8.50 5.66 9.87
N ARG A 38 -8.58 4.61 9.02
CA ARG A 38 -9.70 4.11 8.17
C ARG A 38 -9.78 4.80 6.79
N PRO A 39 -10.32 4.08 5.77
CA PRO A 39 -9.62 3.70 4.53
C PRO A 39 -9.17 4.86 3.64
N LEU A 40 -8.15 4.63 2.82
CA LEU A 40 -7.51 5.67 2.04
C LEU A 40 -8.45 6.18 0.95
N LEU A 41 -8.53 7.50 0.86
CA LEU A 41 -9.20 8.22 -0.21
C LEU A 41 -8.38 8.14 -1.50
N MET A 42 -9.03 8.28 -2.67
CA MET A 42 -8.36 8.22 -3.98
C MET A 42 -7.11 9.11 -4.06
N TRP A 43 -7.20 10.37 -3.64
CA TRP A 43 -6.07 11.30 -3.66
C TRP A 43 -4.90 10.85 -2.75
N GLN A 44 -5.19 10.14 -1.66
CA GLN A 44 -4.15 9.58 -0.79
C GLN A 44 -3.44 8.40 -1.49
N VAL A 45 -4.19 7.59 -2.23
CA VAL A 45 -3.64 6.48 -3.02
C VAL A 45 -2.78 7.01 -4.17
N GLU A 46 -3.24 8.04 -4.88
CA GLU A 46 -2.48 8.70 -5.95
C GLU A 46 -1.17 9.28 -5.44
N MET A 47 -1.17 9.96 -4.29
CA MET A 47 0.08 10.46 -3.68
C MET A 47 1.04 9.35 -3.29
N ILE A 48 0.52 8.19 -2.84
CA ILE A 48 1.36 7.04 -2.51
C ILE A 48 2.00 6.47 -3.78
N TYR A 49 1.21 6.27 -4.85
CA TYR A 49 1.73 5.78 -6.13
C TYR A 49 2.71 6.79 -6.78
N ALA A 50 2.50 8.09 -6.60
CA ALA A 50 3.45 9.11 -7.06
C ALA A 50 4.75 9.13 -6.23
N PHE A 51 4.74 8.60 -5.00
CA PHE A 51 5.91 8.61 -4.11
C PHE A 51 6.72 7.31 -4.16
N LEU A 52 6.04 6.16 -4.26
CA LEU A 52 6.66 4.83 -4.28
C LEU A 52 6.79 4.26 -5.70
N ASP A 53 6.41 5.05 -6.71
CA ASP A 53 6.10 4.61 -8.06
C ASP A 53 4.90 3.64 -8.13
N LYS A 54 4.07 3.79 -9.16
CA LYS A 54 2.92 2.91 -9.33
C LYS A 54 3.47 1.49 -9.54
N PRO A 55 3.07 0.50 -8.73
CA PRO A 55 3.51 -0.87 -8.95
C PRO A 55 3.04 -1.27 -10.35
N GLU A 56 3.97 -1.76 -11.18
CA GLU A 56 3.60 -2.33 -12.47
C GLU A 56 2.54 -3.40 -12.19
N SER A 57 1.39 -3.31 -12.86
CA SER A 57 0.27 -4.22 -12.66
C SER A 57 0.54 -5.63 -13.18
N ASP A 58 1.78 -5.92 -13.56
CA ASP A 58 2.19 -7.15 -14.20
C ASP A 58 3.15 -7.93 -13.30
N VAL A 59 2.61 -9.03 -12.79
CA VAL A 59 3.31 -10.24 -12.33
C VAL A 59 4.05 -10.16 -10.98
N CYS A 60 3.38 -10.63 -9.91
CA CYS A 60 3.98 -11.50 -8.89
C CYS A 60 2.84 -12.03 -8.00
N GLY A 61 2.50 -13.31 -7.90
CA GLY A 61 3.21 -14.52 -8.26
C GLY A 61 2.73 -15.58 -7.28
N GLU A 62 2.35 -16.73 -7.80
CA GLU A 62 2.03 -17.91 -7.00
C GLU A 62 3.13 -18.22 -5.97
N SER A 63 2.71 -18.94 -4.93
CA SER A 63 3.55 -19.81 -4.09
C SER A 63 4.41 -19.15 -3.02
N ILE A 64 3.88 -19.12 -1.80
CA ILE A 64 4.60 -19.68 -0.64
C ILE A 64 3.59 -20.49 0.20
N SER A 65 3.24 -21.67 -0.31
CA SER A 65 2.84 -22.79 0.54
C SER A 65 4.13 -23.45 1.02
N ILE A 66 4.73 -22.95 2.12
CA ILE A 66 5.75 -23.75 2.82
C ILE A 66 4.97 -24.81 3.59
N ILE A 67 4.97 -26.02 3.02
CA ILE A 67 4.65 -27.26 3.70
C ILE A 67 5.68 -27.40 4.83
N LEU A 68 5.21 -27.44 6.08
CA LEU A 68 5.99 -27.97 7.18
C LEU A 68 5.96 -29.50 7.00
N GLU A 69 7.11 -30.08 6.66
CA GLU A 69 7.38 -31.52 6.81
C GLU A 69 7.71 -31.83 8.28
#